data_AF-A0A3S8ZPD2-F1
#
_entry.id   AF-A0A3S8ZPD2-F1
#
_cell.length_a   1.000
_cell.length_b   1.000
_cell.length_c   1.000
_cell.angle_alpha   90.00
_cell.angle_beta   90.00
_cell.angle_gamma   90.00
#
_symmetry.space_group_name_H-M   'P 1'
#
loop_
_entity.id
_entity.type
_entity.pdbx_description
1 polymer ?
#
loop_
_entity_poly.entity_id
_entity_poly.type
_entity_poly.pdbx_seq_one_letter_code
_entity_poly.pdbx_strand_id
1 'polypeptide(L)'
;MYFWRLFYIFASMFVFLNFAQAGSENYISREEFEIIKSDFVRVGCNIEGILSSAERLNVSNVYDDGGQIEPLISTLSKPALCLISRSSDFLVDYKIMTPKGIVEKTVYDKFPRNGNVVDVIFRLPYKISKQCDEDGVVAFFITFSKKDGKLQRKIYLTDDLLDCNIRTINIPKNFKN
;
A
#
# COMPACT_ATOMS: atom_id res chain seq x y z
N MET A 1 -10.24 -37.11 59.55
CA MET A 1 -10.53 -35.68 59.30
C MET A 1 -9.97 -35.31 57.94
N TYR A 2 -10.83 -34.81 57.06
CA TYR A 2 -10.61 -34.52 55.66
C TYR A 2 -9.74 -33.28 55.45
N PHE A 3 -8.69 -33.36 54.63
CA PHE A 3 -8.08 -32.18 54.01
C PHE A 3 -7.69 -32.46 52.54
N TRP A 4 -8.65 -32.18 51.64
CA TRP A 4 -8.51 -31.51 50.33
C TRP A 4 -7.37 -31.99 49.39
N ARG A 5 -7.63 -32.96 48.51
CA ARG A 5 -7.94 -32.75 47.06
C ARG A 5 -7.79 -31.33 46.52
N LEU A 6 -6.91 -31.18 45.53
CA LEU A 6 -7.00 -30.36 44.29
C LEU A 6 -5.64 -29.72 43.97
N PHE A 7 -4.77 -30.47 43.28
CA PHE A 7 -3.78 -29.84 42.40
C PHE A 7 -4.19 -30.08 40.96
N TYR A 8 -4.53 -28.97 40.34
CA TYR A 8 -5.10 -28.82 39.02
C TYR A 8 -4.20 -29.41 37.92
N ILE A 9 -4.84 -30.20 37.07
CA ILE A 9 -4.41 -30.51 35.71
C ILE A 9 -4.48 -29.21 34.91
N PHE A 10 -3.35 -28.57 34.62
CA PHE A 10 -3.24 -27.53 33.59
C PHE A 10 -1.83 -27.53 33.00
N ALA A 11 -1.59 -28.47 32.08
CA ALA A 11 -0.48 -28.40 31.13
C ALA A 11 -0.90 -29.11 29.84
N SER A 12 -1.99 -28.65 29.23
CA SER A 12 -2.36 -29.02 27.86
C SER A 12 -3.03 -27.83 27.22
N MET A 13 -2.21 -26.89 26.74
CA MET A 13 -2.67 -25.85 25.84
C MET A 13 -1.48 -25.27 25.07
N PHE A 14 -1.67 -25.15 23.76
CA PHE A 14 -0.80 -24.51 22.78
C PHE A 14 0.41 -25.31 22.27
N VAL A 15 0.11 -26.41 21.57
CA VAL A 15 0.84 -26.72 20.32
C VAL A 15 -0.20 -26.85 19.20
N PHE A 16 -0.77 -25.72 18.78
CA PHE A 16 -1.50 -25.65 17.52
C PHE A 16 -1.00 -24.45 16.72
N LEU A 17 -0.71 -24.76 15.45
CA LEU A 17 -0.59 -23.87 14.29
C LEU A 17 0.77 -23.18 14.07
N ASN A 18 1.77 -23.97 13.68
CA ASN A 18 2.85 -23.51 12.79
C ASN A 18 2.69 -24.11 11.38
N PHE A 19 1.49 -24.03 10.81
CA PHE A 19 1.25 -24.43 9.42
C PHE A 19 0.36 -23.38 8.73
N ALA A 20 0.91 -22.19 8.49
CA ALA A 20 0.34 -21.23 7.54
C ALA A 20 1.32 -20.17 7.01
N GLN A 21 2.58 -20.12 7.46
CA GLN A 21 3.39 -18.90 7.32
C GLN A 21 4.38 -18.87 6.14
N ALA A 22 4.42 -19.91 5.29
CA ALA A 22 5.27 -19.87 4.09
C ALA A 22 4.61 -19.13 2.90
N GLY A 23 3.33 -18.79 3.00
CA GLY A 23 2.61 -18.07 1.95
C GLY A 23 2.56 -16.56 2.15
N SER A 24 2.65 -16.04 3.38
CA SER A 24 2.35 -14.63 3.67
C SER A 24 3.49 -13.66 3.40
N GLU A 25 4.72 -14.15 3.19
CA GLU A 25 5.90 -13.28 3.06
C GLU A 25 5.85 -12.43 1.78
N ASN A 26 5.13 -12.88 0.75
CA ASN A 26 5.03 -12.20 -0.55
C ASN A 26 3.65 -11.58 -0.81
N TYR A 27 2.80 -11.48 0.21
CA TYR A 27 1.47 -10.86 0.05
C TYR A 27 1.21 -9.79 1.09
N ILE A 28 0.57 -8.72 0.66
CA ILE A 28 0.17 -7.61 1.52
C ILE A 28 -0.99 -8.08 2.41
N SER A 29 -0.78 -8.00 3.72
CA SER A 29 -1.80 -8.31 4.71
C SER A 29 -2.88 -7.22 4.78
N ARG A 30 -4.01 -7.55 5.42
CA ARG A 30 -5.08 -6.57 5.66
C ARG A 30 -4.59 -5.40 6.52
N GLU A 31 -3.79 -5.67 7.55
CA GLU A 31 -3.26 -4.65 8.44
C GLU A 31 -2.34 -3.68 7.70
N GLU A 32 -1.37 -4.20 6.94
CA GLU A 32 -0.51 -3.39 6.08
C GLU A 32 -1.33 -2.53 5.11
N PHE A 33 -2.33 -3.12 4.45
CA PHE A 33 -3.21 -2.40 3.54
C PHE A 33 -3.95 -1.23 4.22
N GLU A 34 -4.55 -1.44 5.40
CA GLU A 34 -5.28 -0.37 6.09
C GLU A 34 -4.33 0.73 6.58
N ILE A 35 -3.11 0.39 7.01
CA ILE A 35 -2.08 1.38 7.35
C ILE A 35 -1.73 2.21 6.11
N ILE A 36 -1.35 1.56 5.00
CA ILE A 36 -0.99 2.25 3.74
C ILE A 36 -2.12 3.18 3.32
N LYS A 37 -3.36 2.68 3.29
CA LYS A 37 -4.54 3.43 2.86
C LYS A 37 -4.79 4.67 3.73
N SER A 38 -4.52 4.59 5.04
CA SER A 38 -4.77 5.69 5.97
C SER A 38 -3.96 6.97 5.69
N ASP A 39 -2.84 6.84 4.97
CA ASP A 39 -1.97 7.97 4.67
C ASP A 39 -2.42 8.78 3.44
N PHE A 40 -3.33 8.23 2.62
CA PHE A 40 -3.86 8.88 1.42
C PHE A 40 -5.19 9.60 1.71
N VAL A 41 -5.35 10.81 1.19
CA VAL A 41 -6.47 11.73 1.46
C VAL A 41 -7.08 12.29 0.18
N ARG A 42 -8.41 12.37 0.12
CA ARG A 42 -9.10 12.97 -1.05
C ARG A 42 -8.92 14.49 -1.15
N VAL A 43 -8.79 15.16 0.00
CA VAL A 43 -8.74 16.62 0.15
C VAL A 43 -7.60 17.01 1.09
N GLY A 44 -6.90 18.11 0.79
CA GLY A 44 -5.71 18.55 1.54
C GLY A 44 -4.45 17.80 1.10
N CYS A 45 -3.42 17.84 1.94
CA CYS A 45 -2.19 17.07 1.76
C CYS A 45 -1.81 16.42 3.09
N ASN A 46 -1.52 15.12 3.10
CA ASN A 46 -1.03 14.40 4.29
C ASN A 46 0.45 14.02 4.11
N ILE A 47 1.32 15.02 4.00
CA ILE A 47 2.75 14.80 3.71
C ILE A 47 3.43 14.03 4.85
N GLU A 48 3.12 14.36 6.10
CA GLU A 48 3.68 13.69 7.26
C GLU A 48 3.28 12.20 7.32
N GLY A 49 2.02 11.88 7.04
CA GLY A 49 1.57 10.49 6.91
C GLY A 49 2.35 9.75 5.82
N ILE A 50 2.49 10.34 4.64
CA ILE A 50 3.25 9.74 3.52
C ILE A 50 4.72 9.50 3.86
N LEU A 51 5.38 10.43 4.55
CA LEU A 51 6.79 10.28 4.93
C LEU A 51 6.95 9.24 6.05
N SER A 52 6.10 9.30 7.08
CA SER A 52 6.17 8.38 8.23
C SER A 52 5.71 6.96 7.89
N SER A 53 4.83 6.78 6.90
CA SER A 53 4.36 5.45 6.48
C SER A 53 5.49 4.56 5.99
N ALA A 54 6.43 5.13 5.24
CA ALA A 54 7.60 4.41 4.74
C ALA A 54 8.46 3.86 5.89
N GLU A 55 8.61 4.63 6.96
CA GLU A 55 9.33 4.21 8.17
C GLU A 55 8.53 3.19 8.98
N ARG A 56 7.26 3.49 9.28
CA ARG A 56 6.37 2.60 10.06
C ARG A 56 6.22 1.22 9.44
N LEU A 57 6.17 1.15 8.12
CA LEU A 57 6.01 -0.08 7.34
C LEU A 57 7.34 -0.69 6.90
N ASN A 58 8.47 -0.09 7.29
CA ASN A 58 9.82 -0.53 6.91
C ASN A 58 9.95 -0.79 5.39
N VAL A 59 9.47 0.16 4.59
CA VAL A 59 9.38 0.03 3.13
C VAL A 59 10.79 0.06 2.54
N SER A 60 11.10 -0.95 1.71
CA SER A 60 12.31 -0.98 0.91
C SER A 60 12.25 0.06 -0.22
N ASN A 61 13.35 0.80 -0.41
CA ASN A 61 13.54 1.67 -1.57
C ASN A 61 14.18 0.94 -2.77
N VAL A 62 14.46 -0.36 -2.63
CA VAL A 62 14.92 -1.23 -3.72
C VAL A 62 13.71 -2.00 -4.23
N TYR A 63 13.44 -1.86 -5.53
CA TYR A 63 12.39 -2.60 -6.23
C TYR A 63 13.01 -3.70 -7.10
N ASP A 64 12.31 -4.83 -7.20
CA ASP A 64 12.83 -6.09 -7.75
C ASP A 64 13.06 -6.12 -9.28
N ASP A 65 12.79 -5.02 -9.98
CA ASP A 65 12.99 -4.90 -11.44
C ASP A 65 14.47 -4.62 -11.76
N GLY A 66 15.34 -5.59 -11.43
CA GLY A 66 16.79 -5.50 -11.64
C GLY A 66 17.54 -4.72 -10.56
N GLY A 67 16.96 -4.54 -9.37
CA GLY A 67 17.60 -3.83 -8.26
C GLY A 67 17.64 -2.32 -8.44
N GLN A 68 16.72 -1.77 -9.24
CA GLN A 68 16.56 -0.34 -9.38
C GLN A 68 16.26 0.30 -8.02
N ILE A 69 16.97 1.40 -7.76
CA ILE A 69 16.83 2.17 -6.54
C ILE A 69 15.87 3.31 -6.84
N GLU A 70 14.68 3.24 -6.27
CA GLU A 70 13.73 4.35 -6.33
C GLU A 70 14.24 5.50 -5.46
N PRO A 71 14.00 6.77 -5.88
CA PRO A 71 14.30 7.92 -5.04
C PRO A 71 13.66 7.76 -3.66
N LEU A 72 14.38 8.20 -2.63
CA LEU A 72 13.81 8.29 -1.29
C LEU A 72 12.59 9.22 -1.35
N ILE A 73 11.46 8.80 -0.81
CA ILE A 73 10.26 9.64 -0.79
C ILE A 73 10.51 10.98 -0.10
N SER A 74 11.43 11.02 0.86
CA SER A 74 11.86 12.22 1.57
C SER A 74 12.62 13.23 0.71
N THR A 75 13.11 12.85 -0.47
CA THR A 75 13.81 13.77 -1.40
C THR A 75 12.86 14.41 -2.42
N LEU A 76 11.59 13.99 -2.45
CA LEU A 76 10.59 14.57 -3.35
C LEU A 76 10.17 15.98 -2.88
N SER A 77 9.78 16.83 -3.82
CA SER A 77 9.29 18.17 -3.52
C SER A 77 7.95 18.12 -2.77
N LYS A 78 7.64 19.16 -1.98
CA LYS A 78 6.34 19.26 -1.28
C LYS A 78 5.14 19.15 -2.21
N PRO A 79 5.11 19.76 -3.42
CA PRO A 79 4.04 19.55 -4.37
C PRO A 79 3.88 18.08 -4.79
N ALA A 80 4.99 17.39 -5.09
CA ALA A 80 4.96 15.98 -5.45
C ALA A 80 4.45 15.11 -4.29
N LEU A 81 4.93 15.35 -3.06
CA LEU A 81 4.43 14.67 -1.86
C LEU A 81 2.94 14.94 -1.61
N CYS A 82 2.45 16.14 -1.90
CA CYS A 82 1.01 16.41 -1.83
C CYS A 82 0.24 15.61 -2.88
N LEU A 83 0.72 15.55 -4.13
CA LEU A 83 0.10 14.73 -5.18
C LEU A 83 0.06 13.26 -4.77
N ILE A 84 1.16 12.70 -4.25
CA ILE A 84 1.21 11.37 -3.64
C ILE A 84 0.10 11.22 -2.62
N SER A 85 0.04 12.11 -1.63
CA SER A 85 -0.95 12.00 -0.57
C SER A 85 -2.39 12.06 -1.11
N ARG A 86 -2.59 12.66 -2.29
CA ARG A 86 -3.90 12.76 -2.95
C ARG A 86 -4.23 11.63 -3.89
N SER A 87 -3.33 10.65 -4.07
CA SER A 87 -3.59 9.43 -4.82
C SER A 87 -4.52 8.50 -4.03
N SER A 88 -5.78 8.89 -3.87
CA SER A 88 -6.72 8.23 -2.95
C SER A 88 -7.66 7.22 -3.61
N ASP A 89 -7.69 7.14 -4.95
CA ASP A 89 -8.43 6.10 -5.67
C ASP A 89 -7.48 4.92 -5.82
N PHE A 90 -7.90 3.72 -5.40
CA PHE A 90 -6.98 2.59 -5.36
C PHE A 90 -7.54 1.29 -5.96
N LEU A 91 -6.62 0.56 -6.58
CA LEU A 91 -6.84 -0.77 -7.14
C LEU A 91 -6.01 -1.77 -6.35
N VAL A 92 -6.57 -2.95 -6.13
CA VAL A 92 -5.92 -4.04 -5.42
C VAL A 92 -5.87 -5.24 -6.33
N ASP A 93 -4.66 -5.62 -6.75
CA ASP A 93 -4.42 -6.82 -7.56
C ASP A 93 -4.11 -7.99 -6.63
N TYR A 94 -4.79 -9.11 -6.85
CA TYR A 94 -4.70 -10.25 -5.97
C TYR A 94 -4.89 -11.57 -6.71
N LYS A 95 -4.29 -12.62 -6.14
CA LYS A 95 -4.34 -13.99 -6.63
C LYS A 95 -5.32 -14.80 -5.79
N ILE A 96 -6.16 -15.59 -6.45
CA ILE A 96 -7.03 -16.57 -5.80
C ILE A 96 -6.69 -17.96 -6.35
N MET A 97 -6.53 -18.94 -5.45
CA MET A 97 -6.47 -20.34 -5.83
C MET A 97 -7.88 -20.86 -6.16
N THR A 98 -8.07 -21.36 -7.37
CA THR A 98 -9.33 -21.99 -7.82
C THR A 98 -9.08 -23.46 -8.17
N PRO A 99 -10.13 -24.29 -8.33
CA PRO A 99 -9.95 -25.66 -8.81
C PRO A 99 -9.27 -25.76 -10.19
N LYS A 100 -9.27 -24.67 -10.98
CA LYS A 100 -8.64 -24.59 -12.29
C LYS A 100 -7.22 -23.99 -12.25
N GLY A 101 -6.69 -23.68 -11.06
CA GLY A 101 -5.40 -23.02 -10.85
C GLY A 101 -5.53 -21.62 -10.27
N ILE A 102 -4.42 -20.86 -10.31
CA ILE A 102 -4.34 -19.50 -9.79
C ILE A 102 -4.95 -18.53 -10.80
N VAL A 103 -5.83 -17.65 -10.34
CA VAL A 103 -6.44 -16.59 -11.13
C VAL A 103 -6.10 -15.24 -10.53
N GLU A 104 -5.65 -14.30 -11.36
CA GLU A 104 -5.42 -12.91 -11.00
C GLU A 104 -6.72 -12.10 -11.17
N LYS A 105 -6.98 -11.22 -10.20
CA LYS A 105 -8.14 -10.34 -10.20
C LYS A 105 -7.76 -8.97 -9.66
N THR A 106 -8.51 -7.97 -10.07
CA THR A 106 -8.42 -6.59 -9.56
C THR A 106 -9.73 -6.20 -8.89
N VAL A 107 -9.66 -5.52 -7.75
CA VAL A 107 -10.81 -4.89 -7.10
C VAL A 107 -10.51 -3.43 -6.78
N TYR A 108 -11.56 -2.62 -6.78
CA TYR A 108 -11.49 -1.20 -6.43
C TYR A 108 -11.87 -0.99 -4.97
N ASP A 109 -11.13 -0.12 -4.31
CA ASP A 109 -11.44 0.47 -3.01
C ASP A 109 -11.64 -0.50 -1.82
N LYS A 110 -11.21 -1.77 -1.94
CA LYS A 110 -11.40 -2.77 -0.87
C LYS A 110 -10.33 -3.86 -0.84
N PHE A 111 -10.05 -4.36 0.37
CA PHE A 111 -9.27 -5.59 0.54
C PHE A 111 -10.09 -6.84 0.14
N PRO A 112 -9.60 -7.69 -0.78
CA PRO A 112 -10.34 -8.85 -1.26
C PRO A 112 -10.58 -9.89 -0.16
N ARG A 113 -11.73 -10.57 -0.20
CA ARG A 113 -11.98 -11.73 0.67
C ARG A 113 -11.27 -12.94 0.09
N ASN A 114 -10.51 -13.65 0.91
CA ASN A 114 -9.80 -14.89 0.55
C ASN A 114 -8.84 -14.75 -0.65
N GLY A 115 -8.29 -13.55 -0.82
CA GLY A 115 -7.34 -13.22 -1.88
C GLY A 115 -5.95 -12.96 -1.32
N ASN A 116 -4.93 -13.40 -2.04
CA ASN A 116 -3.54 -13.08 -1.74
C ASN A 116 -3.18 -11.79 -2.49
N VAL A 117 -3.16 -10.66 -1.79
CA VAL A 117 -2.89 -9.35 -2.40
C VAL A 117 -1.44 -9.25 -2.82
N VAL A 118 -1.21 -9.02 -4.10
CA VAL A 118 0.12 -8.89 -4.71
C VAL A 118 0.51 -7.42 -4.74
N ASP A 119 -0.39 -6.58 -5.25
CA ASP A 119 -0.16 -5.15 -5.42
C ASP A 119 -1.32 -4.32 -4.89
N VAL A 120 -1.00 -3.16 -4.34
CA VAL A 120 -1.94 -2.08 -4.04
C VAL A 120 -1.47 -0.84 -4.79
N ILE A 121 -2.32 -0.34 -5.69
CA ILE A 121 -2.01 0.76 -6.58
C ILE A 121 -2.88 1.96 -6.21
N PHE A 122 -2.24 3.06 -5.84
CA PHE A 122 -2.86 4.33 -5.50
C PHE A 122 -2.69 5.30 -6.65
N ARG A 123 -3.80 5.87 -7.15
CA ARG A 123 -3.81 6.80 -8.29
C ARG A 123 -4.49 8.10 -7.91
N LEU A 124 -4.11 9.18 -8.60
CA LEU A 124 -4.89 10.40 -8.54
C LEU A 124 -6.34 10.13 -8.96
N PRO A 125 -7.33 10.79 -8.33
CA PRO A 125 -8.72 10.64 -8.72
C PRO A 125 -8.91 10.84 -10.22
N TYR A 126 -9.69 9.98 -10.88
CA TYR A 126 -9.80 9.98 -12.34
C TYR A 126 -10.17 11.36 -12.92
N LYS A 127 -11.07 12.10 -12.25
CA LYS A 127 -11.45 13.47 -12.66
C LYS A 127 -10.29 14.46 -12.68
N ILE A 128 -9.28 14.25 -11.83
CA ILE A 128 -8.09 15.08 -11.73
C ILE A 128 -7.10 14.63 -12.80
N SER A 129 -6.83 13.32 -12.87
CA SER A 129 -5.95 12.72 -13.89
C SER A 129 -6.38 13.10 -15.31
N LYS A 130 -7.68 13.01 -15.60
CA LYS A 130 -8.24 13.26 -16.94
C LYS A 130 -8.01 14.68 -17.45
N GLN A 131 -7.84 15.66 -16.55
CA GLN A 131 -7.59 17.04 -16.96
C GLN A 131 -6.18 17.27 -17.51
N CYS A 132 -5.27 16.34 -17.23
CA CYS A 132 -3.86 16.43 -17.65
C CYS A 132 -3.47 15.36 -18.68
N ASP A 133 -4.18 14.23 -18.69
CA ASP A 133 -4.03 13.12 -19.62
C ASP A 133 -5.42 12.67 -20.05
N GLU A 134 -5.78 12.82 -21.33
CA GLU A 134 -7.15 12.56 -21.82
C GLU A 134 -7.61 11.12 -21.57
N ASP A 135 -6.66 10.18 -21.57
CA ASP A 135 -6.90 8.76 -21.26
C ASP A 135 -7.03 8.53 -19.75
N GLY A 136 -6.44 9.43 -18.94
CA GLY A 136 -6.44 9.35 -17.47
C GLY A 136 -5.72 8.11 -16.92
N VAL A 137 -4.91 7.46 -17.75
CA VAL A 137 -4.24 6.18 -17.44
C VAL A 137 -2.85 6.41 -16.86
N VAL A 138 -2.17 7.49 -17.26
CA VAL A 138 -0.73 7.66 -17.01
C VAL A 138 -0.43 8.64 -15.88
N ALA A 139 -1.44 9.28 -15.27
CA ALA A 139 -1.15 10.24 -14.22
C ALA A 139 -0.78 9.55 -12.89
N PHE A 140 0.40 9.90 -12.40
CA PHE A 140 0.83 9.88 -11.01
C PHE A 140 0.23 8.75 -10.15
N PHE A 141 0.96 7.64 -10.04
CA PHE A 141 0.53 6.53 -9.21
C PHE A 141 1.67 5.94 -8.39
N ILE A 142 1.29 5.32 -7.27
CA ILE A 142 2.19 4.64 -6.37
C ILE A 142 1.71 3.22 -6.22
N THR A 143 2.63 2.28 -6.40
CA THR A 143 2.36 0.87 -6.20
C THR A 143 3.12 0.39 -4.96
N PHE A 144 2.43 -0.36 -4.12
CA PHE A 144 3.02 -1.15 -3.05
C PHE A 144 2.91 -2.63 -3.41
N SER A 145 4.01 -3.36 -3.25
CA SER A 145 4.08 -4.81 -3.38
C SER A 145 4.83 -5.39 -2.18
N LYS A 146 4.83 -6.71 -2.00
CA LYS A 146 5.58 -7.37 -0.93
C LYS A 146 6.45 -8.48 -1.49
N LYS A 147 7.73 -8.46 -1.11
CA LYS A 147 8.70 -9.48 -1.49
C LYS A 147 9.61 -9.81 -0.30
N ASP A 148 9.82 -11.10 -0.06
CA ASP A 148 10.71 -11.61 1.00
C ASP A 148 10.40 -10.98 2.37
N GLY A 149 9.10 -10.85 2.68
CA GLY A 149 8.60 -10.28 3.93
C GLY A 149 8.62 -8.75 4.00
N LYS A 150 9.17 -8.05 3.01
CA LYS A 150 9.28 -6.58 3.01
C LYS A 150 8.35 -5.94 1.99
N LEU A 151 7.70 -4.86 2.40
CA LEU A 151 6.99 -3.97 1.48
C LEU A 151 7.99 -3.24 0.60
N GLN A 152 7.67 -3.16 -0.68
CA GLN A 152 8.39 -2.36 -1.67
C GLN A 152 7.43 -1.30 -2.20
N ARG A 153 7.97 -0.13 -2.56
CA ARG A 153 7.20 0.95 -3.16
C ARG A 153 7.81 1.34 -4.50
N LYS A 154 6.96 1.57 -5.48
CA LYS A 154 7.34 2.19 -6.76
C LYS A 154 6.52 3.45 -6.99
N ILE A 155 7.16 4.55 -7.34
CA ILE A 155 6.51 5.84 -7.60
C ILE A 155 6.63 6.14 -9.09
N TYR A 156 5.50 6.28 -9.75
CA TYR A 156 5.46 6.65 -11.16
C TYR A 156 5.13 8.14 -11.27
N LEU A 157 6.16 8.91 -11.63
CA LEU A 157 6.11 10.34 -11.87
C LEU A 157 6.40 10.61 -13.35
N THR A 158 5.46 11.25 -14.03
CA THR A 158 5.68 11.71 -15.40
C THR A 158 5.89 13.21 -15.34
N ASP A 159 7.13 13.66 -15.57
CA ASP A 159 7.52 15.07 -15.42
C ASP A 159 6.63 16.01 -16.26
N ASP A 160 6.31 15.60 -17.50
CA ASP A 160 5.45 16.36 -18.43
C ASP A 160 4.03 16.60 -17.89
N LEU A 161 3.56 15.74 -16.98
CA LEU A 161 2.23 15.84 -16.38
C LEU A 161 2.27 16.47 -14.98
N LEU A 162 3.46 16.65 -14.39
CA LEU A 162 3.61 17.10 -13.01
C LEU A 162 3.03 18.52 -12.83
N ASP A 163 3.43 19.46 -13.69
CA ASP A 163 2.98 20.85 -13.64
C ASP A 163 1.48 20.99 -13.89
N CYS A 164 0.92 20.17 -14.79
CA CYS A 164 -0.53 20.15 -14.98
C CYS A 164 -1.24 19.65 -13.72
N ASN A 165 -0.82 18.51 -13.17
CA ASN A 165 -1.45 17.92 -12.00
C ASN A 165 -1.36 18.84 -10.77
N ILE A 166 -0.21 19.49 -10.54
CA ILE A 166 -0.02 20.49 -9.47
C ILE A 166 -1.03 21.64 -9.59
N ARG A 167 -1.25 22.15 -10.82
CA ARG A 167 -2.21 23.23 -11.08
C ARG A 167 -3.65 22.77 -10.86
N THR A 168 -4.00 21.61 -11.40
CA THR A 168 -5.36 21.04 -11.34
C THR A 168 -5.81 20.73 -9.92
N ILE A 169 -4.92 20.22 -9.08
CA ILE A 169 -5.30 19.76 -7.74
C ILE A 169 -5.62 20.90 -6.77
N ASN A 170 -5.36 22.17 -7.12
CA ASN A 170 -5.49 23.30 -6.20
C ASN A 170 -4.80 23.01 -4.86
N ILE A 171 -3.50 22.67 -4.93
CA ILE A 171 -2.67 22.44 -3.74
C ILE A 171 -2.76 23.67 -2.81
N PRO A 172 -2.93 23.51 -1.49
CA PRO A 172 -2.95 24.63 -0.57
C PRO A 172 -1.64 25.45 -0.67
N LYS A 173 -1.73 26.78 -0.58
CA LYS A 173 -0.61 27.69 -0.92
C LYS A 173 0.68 27.39 -0.14
N ASN A 174 0.57 26.90 1.10
CA ASN A 174 1.69 26.52 1.97
C ASN A 174 2.49 25.29 1.48
N PHE A 175 2.02 24.59 0.44
CA PHE A 175 2.72 23.44 -0.15
C PHE A 175 3.21 23.70 -1.59
N LYS A 176 3.09 24.92 -2.11
CA LYS A 176 3.50 25.28 -3.48
C LYS A 176 4.96 25.73 -3.60
N ASN A 177 5.64 25.99 -2.48
CA ASN A 177 7.02 26.50 -2.41
C ASN A 177 7.95 25.47 -1.75
#